data_AF-A0A6A6FRN2-F1
#
_entry.id   AF-A0A6A6FRN2-F1
#
_cell.length_a   1.000
_cell.length_b   1.000
_cell.length_c   1.000
_cell.angle_alpha   90.00
_cell.angle_beta   90.00
_cell.angle_gamma   90.00
#
_symmetry.space_group_name_H-M   'P 1'
#
loop_
_entity.id
_entity.type
_entity.pdbx_description
1 polymer ?
#
loop_
_entity_poly.entity_id
_entity_poly.type
_entity_poly.pdbx_seq_one_letter_code
_entity_poly.pdbx_strand_id
1 'polypeptide(L)'
;MPRRRLCPEIPQLQDNISSASNTNPRKEIKARPAESPSYSIRFATSDDANVIRAIEAPSIRVWLALGQVFLAVNSSASNEEVVGVIATLPKDHTIFIAEISVLEEHHRKGIGSMLLNGCFRLESHRARAENST
;
A
#
# COMPACT_ATOMS: atom_id res chain seq x y z
N MET A 1 52.97 16.16 21.76
CA MET A 1 52.98 16.78 20.42
C MET A 1 51.66 16.46 19.73
N PRO A 2 50.83 17.45 19.37
CA PRO A 2 49.51 17.22 18.78
C PRO A 2 49.61 17.14 17.25
N ARG A 3 48.71 16.42 16.57
CA ARG A 3 48.25 16.82 15.23
C ARG A 3 46.89 16.21 14.91
N ARG A 4 45.97 17.12 14.66
CA ARG A 4 44.53 16.97 14.43
C ARG A 4 44.26 16.53 12.98
N ARG A 5 43.10 15.89 12.84
CA ARG A 5 42.28 15.60 11.65
C ARG A 5 42.59 16.44 10.40
N LEU A 6 42.80 15.76 9.27
CA LEU A 6 42.61 16.31 7.93
C LEU A 6 41.14 16.11 7.54
N CYS A 7 40.34 17.17 7.65
CA CYS A 7 39.13 17.34 6.84
C CYS A 7 39.45 18.47 5.85
N PRO A 8 39.28 18.33 4.53
CA PRO A 8 39.39 19.45 3.63
C PRO A 8 38.18 20.40 3.79
N GLU A 9 38.48 21.69 3.86
CA GLU A 9 37.54 22.80 3.94
C GLU A 9 36.63 22.84 2.71
N ILE A 10 35.32 23.00 2.94
CA ILE A 10 34.35 23.32 1.89
C ILE A 10 34.42 24.83 1.66
N PRO A 11 34.63 25.32 0.41
CA PRO A 11 34.64 26.74 0.13
C PRO A 11 33.29 27.40 0.48
N GLN A 12 33.37 28.45 1.30
CA GLN A 12 32.28 29.37 1.61
C GLN A 12 31.89 30.13 0.32
N LEU A 13 30.68 29.90 -0.19
CA LEU A 13 30.05 30.83 -1.13
C LEU A 13 29.25 31.85 -0.30
N GLN A 14 29.81 33.03 -0.10
CA GLN A 14 29.08 34.21 0.34
C GLN A 14 29.02 35.24 -0.80
N ASP A 15 27.78 35.64 -1.06
CA ASP A 15 27.31 36.98 -1.37
C ASP A 15 27.83 37.71 -2.61
N ASN A 16 26.97 37.76 -3.63
CA ASN A 16 26.84 38.95 -4.47
C ASN A 16 25.36 39.33 -4.62
N ILE A 17 25.06 40.52 -4.12
CA ILE A 17 23.78 41.20 -4.04
C ILE A 17 23.45 41.82 -5.41
N SER A 18 22.20 41.72 -5.88
CA SER A 18 21.51 42.89 -6.46
C SER A 18 19.99 42.68 -6.59
N SER A 19 19.26 43.40 -5.73
CA SER A 19 18.06 44.18 -6.04
C SER A 19 17.32 43.91 -7.36
N ALA A 20 16.23 43.16 -7.29
CA ALA A 20 15.09 43.34 -8.18
C ALA A 20 13.80 43.06 -7.39
N SER A 21 13.17 44.14 -6.92
CA SER A 21 11.80 44.14 -6.42
C SER A 21 10.87 43.74 -7.57
N ASN A 22 10.45 42.48 -7.61
CA ASN A 22 9.34 42.05 -8.44
C ASN A 22 8.15 41.71 -7.53
N THR A 23 7.31 42.72 -7.32
CA THR A 23 6.02 42.61 -6.65
C THR A 23 5.08 41.80 -7.53
N ASN A 24 5.08 40.48 -7.35
CA ASN A 24 3.95 39.63 -7.74
C ASN A 24 3.29 39.11 -6.46
N PRO A 25 2.01 39.39 -6.21
CA PRO A 25 1.32 38.81 -5.06
C PRO A 25 1.29 37.29 -5.25
N ARG A 26 2.10 36.58 -4.46
CA ARG A 26 1.99 35.12 -4.28
C ARG A 26 0.54 34.86 -3.89
N LYS A 27 -0.25 34.31 -4.80
CA LYS A 27 -1.47 33.59 -4.44
C LYS A 27 -1.04 32.51 -3.45
N GLU A 28 -1.36 32.69 -2.18
CA GLU A 28 -1.39 31.62 -1.21
C GLU A 28 -2.36 30.57 -1.75
N ILE A 29 -1.82 29.56 -2.41
CA ILE A 29 -2.55 28.31 -2.61
C ILE A 29 -2.58 27.68 -1.23
N LYS A 30 -3.67 27.93 -0.49
CA LYS A 30 -3.98 27.25 0.75
C LYS A 30 -3.94 25.75 0.46
N ALA A 31 -2.82 25.10 0.79
CA ALA A 31 -2.67 23.67 0.66
C ALA A 31 -3.74 23.04 1.54
N ARG A 32 -4.77 22.46 0.91
CA ARG A 32 -5.76 21.64 1.61
C ARG A 32 -4.94 20.54 2.31
N PRO A 33 -5.13 20.28 3.61
CA PRO A 33 -4.42 19.18 4.26
C PRO A 33 -4.73 17.91 3.45
N ALA A 34 -3.69 17.29 2.90
CA ALA A 34 -3.84 16.03 2.20
C ALA A 34 -4.30 15.01 3.24
N GLU A 35 -5.57 14.62 3.18
CA GLU A 35 -6.07 13.52 3.99
C GLU A 35 -5.18 12.30 3.73
N SER A 36 -4.67 11.70 4.81
CA SER A 36 -3.83 10.52 4.69
C SER A 36 -4.65 9.39 4.06
N PRO A 37 -4.12 8.67 3.07
CA PRO A 37 -4.86 7.59 2.43
C PRO A 37 -5.19 6.50 3.46
N SER A 38 -6.45 6.09 3.47
CA SER A 38 -7.00 5.04 4.31
C SER A 38 -7.22 3.79 3.47
N TYR A 39 -6.74 2.67 3.98
CA TYR A 39 -6.84 1.37 3.33
C TYR A 39 -7.60 0.39 4.22
N SER A 40 -8.47 -0.41 3.62
CA SER A 40 -9.22 -1.46 4.30
C SER A 40 -9.09 -2.80 3.56
N ILE A 41 -9.47 -3.89 4.23
CA ILE A 41 -9.50 -5.24 3.65
C ILE A 41 -10.92 -5.77 3.69
N ARG A 42 -11.35 -6.37 2.57
CA ARG A 42 -12.61 -7.13 2.50
C ARG A 42 -12.44 -8.39 1.65
N PHE A 43 -13.39 -9.31 1.78
CA PHE A 43 -13.50 -10.42 0.84
C PHE A 43 -13.88 -9.92 -0.55
N ALA A 44 -13.34 -10.58 -1.56
CA ALA A 44 -13.80 -10.40 -2.93
C ALA A 44 -15.17 -11.04 -3.14
N THR A 45 -15.96 -10.46 -4.04
CA THR A 45 -17.20 -11.03 -4.55
C THR A 45 -17.06 -11.34 -6.04
N SER A 46 -18.09 -11.94 -6.64
CA SER A 46 -18.16 -12.17 -8.09
C SER A 46 -18.06 -10.87 -8.89
N ASP A 47 -18.51 -9.75 -8.34
CA ASP A 47 -18.56 -8.46 -9.02
C ASP A 47 -17.16 -7.84 -9.17
N ASP A 48 -16.23 -8.23 -8.29
CA ASP A 48 -14.84 -7.77 -8.32
C ASP A 48 -14.00 -8.45 -9.44
N ALA A 49 -14.54 -9.47 -10.11
CA ALA A 49 -13.78 -10.30 -11.05
C ALA A 49 -13.14 -9.51 -12.21
N ASN A 50 -13.74 -8.40 -12.63
CA ASN A 50 -13.18 -7.53 -13.66
C ASN A 50 -11.99 -6.72 -13.14
N VAL A 51 -12.09 -6.20 -11.92
CA VAL A 51 -11.05 -5.36 -11.30
C VAL A 51 -9.85 -6.21 -10.94
N ILE A 52 -10.07 -7.40 -10.38
CA ILE A 52 -8.99 -8.31 -10.02
C ILE A 52 -8.20 -8.76 -11.26
N ARG A 53 -8.89 -9.03 -12.37
CA ARG A 53 -8.25 -9.32 -13.67
C ARG A 53 -7.39 -8.19 -14.22
N ALA A 54 -7.68 -6.94 -13.84
CA ALA A 54 -6.85 -5.81 -14.24
C ALA A 54 -5.57 -5.72 -13.40
N ILE A 55 -5.60 -6.28 -12.18
CA ILE A 55 -4.47 -6.33 -11.25
C ILE A 55 -3.61 -7.58 -11.50
N GLU A 56 -4.21 -8.71 -11.92
CA GLU A 56 -3.59 -10.05 -11.89
C GLU A 56 -3.93 -10.97 -13.08
N ALA A 57 -3.16 -12.07 -13.17
CA ALA A 57 -3.14 -13.03 -14.28
C ALA A 57 -4.35 -14.01 -14.24
N PRO A 58 -4.62 -14.81 -15.31
CA PRO A 58 -5.92 -15.50 -15.52
C PRO A 58 -6.32 -16.56 -14.48
N SER A 59 -5.45 -16.92 -13.54
CA SER A 59 -5.64 -17.94 -12.49
C SER A 59 -6.69 -17.57 -11.44
N ILE A 60 -7.00 -16.27 -11.28
CA ILE A 60 -7.81 -15.80 -10.15
C ILE A 60 -9.27 -16.27 -10.16
N ARG A 61 -9.82 -16.59 -11.33
CA ARG A 61 -11.20 -17.11 -11.44
C ARG A 61 -11.36 -18.45 -10.73
N VAL A 62 -10.33 -19.30 -10.79
CA VAL A 62 -10.32 -20.58 -10.08
C VAL A 62 -10.29 -20.34 -8.57
N TRP A 63 -9.54 -19.33 -8.11
CA TRP A 63 -9.45 -18.98 -6.70
C TRP A 63 -10.69 -18.31 -6.13
N LEU A 64 -11.40 -17.51 -6.92
CA LEU A 64 -12.73 -17.01 -6.54
C LEU A 64 -13.74 -18.15 -6.34
N ALA A 65 -13.57 -19.28 -7.05
CA ALA A 65 -14.46 -20.43 -6.94
C ALA A 65 -14.05 -21.42 -5.84
N LEU A 66 -12.75 -21.62 -5.62
CA LEU A 66 -12.23 -22.71 -4.78
C LEU A 66 -11.49 -22.25 -3.53
N GLY A 67 -11.04 -20.99 -3.49
CA GLY A 67 -10.22 -20.44 -2.42
C GLY A 67 -10.90 -19.27 -1.71
N GLN A 68 -10.06 -18.50 -1.04
CA GLN A 68 -10.41 -17.22 -0.43
C GLN A 68 -9.64 -16.13 -1.15
N VAL A 69 -10.33 -15.03 -1.49
CA VAL A 69 -9.71 -13.88 -2.11
C VAL A 69 -10.03 -12.66 -1.28
N PHE A 70 -9.00 -11.89 -0.93
CA PHE A 70 -9.14 -10.64 -0.19
C PHE A 70 -8.63 -9.49 -1.04
N LEU A 71 -9.30 -8.35 -0.88
CA LEU A 71 -9.01 -7.12 -1.61
C LEU A 71 -8.54 -6.06 -0.62
N ALA A 72 -7.49 -5.34 -1.00
CA ALA A 72 -7.13 -4.08 -0.38
C ALA A 72 -7.89 -2.96 -1.11
N VAL A 73 -8.68 -2.20 -0.37
CA VAL A 73 -9.49 -1.10 -0.90
C VAL A 73 -8.94 0.21 -0.37
N ASN A 74 -8.66 1.14 -1.28
CA ASN A 74 -8.39 2.53 -0.97
C ASN A 74 -9.72 3.24 -0.68
N SER A 75 -10.03 3.38 0.60
CA SER A 75 -11.27 3.99 1.09
C SER A 75 -11.20 5.53 1.11
N SER A 76 -10.03 6.12 0.84
CA SER A 76 -9.85 7.57 0.73
C SER A 76 -10.01 8.11 -0.69
N ALA A 77 -10.13 7.25 -1.69
CA ALA A 77 -10.45 7.67 -3.04
C ALA A 77 -11.92 8.14 -3.14
N SER A 78 -12.21 9.04 -4.08
CA SER A 78 -13.57 9.57 -4.29
C SER A 78 -14.59 8.47 -4.62
N ASN A 79 -14.11 7.35 -5.14
CA ASN A 79 -14.82 6.08 -5.24
C ASN A 79 -13.91 5.02 -4.63
N GLU A 80 -14.48 4.08 -3.87
CA GLU A 80 -13.71 2.94 -3.35
C GLU A 80 -12.98 2.23 -4.49
N GLU A 81 -11.67 2.15 -4.36
CA GLU A 81 -10.80 1.62 -5.41
C GLU A 81 -10.07 0.39 -4.88
N VAL A 82 -10.12 -0.71 -5.62
CA VAL A 82 -9.33 -1.91 -5.30
C VAL A 82 -7.91 -1.69 -5.78
N VAL A 83 -6.96 -1.75 -4.85
CA VAL A 83 -5.55 -1.42 -5.09
C VAL A 83 -4.61 -2.60 -4.87
N GLY A 84 -5.15 -3.73 -4.41
CA GLY A 84 -4.40 -4.96 -4.25
C GLY A 84 -5.29 -6.15 -3.96
N VAL A 85 -4.72 -7.33 -4.12
CA VAL A 85 -5.40 -8.61 -3.98
C VAL A 85 -4.45 -9.64 -3.36
N ILE A 86 -5.02 -10.56 -2.60
CA ILE A 86 -4.35 -11.79 -2.18
C ILE A 86 -5.33 -12.96 -2.35
N ALA A 87 -4.87 -14.02 -3.00
CA ALA A 87 -5.62 -15.24 -3.22
C ALA A 87 -4.99 -16.40 -2.43
N THR A 88 -5.78 -17.07 -1.61
CA THR A 88 -5.32 -18.13 -0.71
C THR A 88 -6.19 -19.38 -0.74
N LEU A 89 -5.58 -20.52 -0.43
CA LEU A 89 -6.25 -21.79 -0.21
C LEU A 89 -5.84 -22.36 1.15
N PRO A 90 -6.74 -22.34 2.14
CA PRO A 90 -6.50 -23.05 3.39
C PRO A 90 -6.66 -24.57 3.17
N LYS A 91 -5.68 -25.36 3.60
CA LYS A 91 -5.71 -26.83 3.57
C LYS A 91 -4.85 -27.40 4.69
N ASP A 92 -5.41 -28.29 5.50
CA ASP A 92 -4.69 -29.08 6.52
C ASP A 92 -3.74 -28.23 7.38
N HIS A 93 -4.26 -27.13 7.94
CA HIS A 93 -3.52 -26.14 8.74
C HIS A 93 -2.45 -25.32 8.01
N THR A 94 -2.36 -25.46 6.69
CA THR A 94 -1.47 -24.67 5.82
C THR A 94 -2.29 -23.70 4.99
N ILE A 95 -1.81 -22.46 4.89
CA ILE A 95 -2.37 -21.48 3.96
C ILE A 95 -1.46 -21.44 2.74
N PHE A 96 -1.97 -21.88 1.59
CA PHE A 96 -1.28 -21.72 0.32
C PHE A 96 -1.62 -20.36 -0.25
N ILE A 97 -0.61 -19.50 -0.43
CA ILE A 97 -0.78 -18.22 -1.13
C ILE A 97 -0.49 -18.46 -2.60
N ALA A 98 -1.50 -18.25 -3.43
CA ALA A 98 -1.39 -18.43 -4.87
C ALA A 98 -0.95 -17.15 -5.57
N GLU A 99 -1.45 -16.00 -5.09
CA GLU A 99 -1.14 -14.71 -5.66
C GLU A 99 -1.21 -13.61 -4.60
N ILE A 100 -0.33 -12.61 -4.74
CA ILE A 100 -0.39 -11.36 -4.01
C ILE A 100 0.13 -10.25 -4.91
N SER A 101 -0.74 -9.28 -5.22
CA SER A 101 -0.37 -8.14 -6.04
C SER A 101 -0.94 -6.85 -5.48
N VAL A 102 -0.20 -5.78 -5.74
CA VAL A 102 -0.57 -4.41 -5.39
C VAL A 102 -0.29 -3.55 -6.62
N LEU A 103 -1.23 -2.67 -6.98
CA LEU A 103 -1.03 -1.69 -8.05
C LEU A 103 0.24 -0.88 -7.80
N GLU A 104 1.01 -0.63 -8.86
CA GLU A 104 2.35 -0.05 -8.76
C GLU A 104 2.36 1.32 -8.05
N GLU A 105 1.38 2.16 -8.34
CA GLU A 105 1.18 3.47 -7.69
C GLU A 105 0.87 3.39 -6.18
N HIS A 106 0.60 2.19 -5.68
CA HIS A 106 0.33 1.89 -4.28
C HIS A 106 1.47 1.13 -3.58
N HIS A 107 2.59 0.90 -4.26
CA HIS A 107 3.77 0.26 -3.65
C HIS A 107 4.37 1.10 -2.53
N ARG A 108 5.08 0.43 -1.60
CA ARG A 108 5.73 1.01 -0.41
C ARG A 108 4.79 1.68 0.60
N LYS A 109 3.47 1.49 0.47
CA LYS A 109 2.44 1.99 1.42
C LYS A 109 2.02 0.97 2.48
N GLY A 110 2.72 -0.18 2.56
CA GLY A 110 2.41 -1.25 3.54
C GLY A 110 1.22 -2.14 3.18
N ILE A 111 0.61 -1.98 2.00
CA ILE A 111 -0.60 -2.71 1.58
C ILE A 111 -0.36 -4.22 1.47
N GLY A 112 0.80 -4.66 0.97
CA GLY A 112 1.14 -6.09 0.94
C GLY A 112 1.19 -6.72 2.34
N SER A 113 1.77 -6.01 3.31
CA SER A 113 1.76 -6.44 4.72
C SER A 113 0.36 -6.45 5.31
N MET A 114 -0.47 -5.49 4.94
CA MET A 114 -1.88 -5.43 5.33
C MET A 114 -2.62 -6.68 4.84
N LEU A 115 -2.48 -7.03 3.54
CA LEU A 115 -3.10 -8.20 2.91
C LEU A 115 -2.70 -9.51 3.61
N LEU A 116 -1.41 -9.71 3.87
CA LEU A 116 -0.90 -10.86 4.62
C LEU A 116 -1.48 -10.95 6.03
N ASN A 117 -1.47 -9.83 6.77
CA ASN A 117 -2.02 -9.78 8.13
C ASN A 117 -3.53 -10.06 8.15
N GLY A 118 -4.28 -9.56 7.16
CA GLY A 118 -5.71 -9.83 7.01
C GLY A 118 -5.99 -11.33 6.84
N CYS A 119 -5.24 -11.98 5.95
CA CYS A 119 -5.32 -13.42 5.73
C CYS A 119 -5.02 -14.23 7.01
N PHE A 120 -3.90 -13.96 7.67
CA PHE A 120 -3.51 -14.71 8.88
C PHE A 120 -4.49 -14.54 10.03
N ARG A 121 -5.05 -13.35 10.21
CA ARG A 121 -6.07 -13.10 11.24
C ARG A 121 -7.32 -13.92 11.00
N LEU A 122 -7.81 -13.99 9.76
CA LEU A 122 -9.02 -14.75 9.45
C LEU A 122 -8.84 -16.24 9.76
N GLU A 123 -7.73 -16.82 9.31
CA GLU A 123 -7.48 -18.25 9.53
C GLU A 123 -7.26 -18.57 11.02
N SER A 124 -6.65 -17.63 11.76
CA SER A 124 -6.58 -17.73 13.22
C SER A 124 -7.96 -17.74 13.89
N HIS A 125 -8.94 -17.00 13.34
CA HIS A 125 -10.32 -17.01 13.83
C HIS A 125 -11.06 -18.29 13.47
N ARG A 126 -10.87 -18.83 12.26
CA ARG A 126 -11.46 -20.11 11.83
C ARG A 126 -10.96 -21.29 12.67
N ALA A 127 -9.65 -21.40 12.86
CA ALA A 127 -9.04 -22.47 13.67
C ALA A 127 -9.55 -22.44 15.12
N ARG A 128 -9.89 -21.27 15.67
CA ARG A 128 -10.50 -21.16 17.00
C ARG A 128 -11.96 -21.60 17.03
N ALA A 129 -12.72 -21.32 15.97
CA ALA A 129 -14.11 -21.74 15.86
C ALA A 129 -14.23 -23.28 15.75
N GLU A 130 -13.35 -23.92 14.98
CA GLU A 130 -13.33 -25.38 14.79
C GLU A 130 -12.91 -26.14 16.06
N ASN A 131 -12.01 -25.58 16.87
CA ASN A 131 -11.58 -26.16 18.14
C ASN A 131 -12.56 -25.91 19.31
N SER A 132 -13.65 -25.17 19.08
CA SER A 132 -14.68 -24.87 20.08
C SER A 132 -15.94 -25.72 19.94
N THR A 133 -15.93 -26.67 19.01
CA THR A 133 -17.00 -27.67 18.73
C THR A 133 -16.48 -29.06 19.00
#